data_AF-A0AAQ3T384-F1
#
_entry.id   AF-A0AAQ3T384-F1
#
_cell.length_a   1.000
_cell.length_b   1.000
_cell.length_c   1.000
_cell.angle_alpha   90.00
_cell.angle_beta   90.00
_cell.angle_gamma   90.00
#
_symmetry.space_group_name_H-M   'P 1'
#
loop_
_entity.id
_entity.type
_entity.pdbx_description
1 polymer ?
#
loop_
_entity_poly.entity_id
_entity_poly.type
_entity_poly.pdbx_seq_one_letter_code
_entity_poly.pdbx_strand_id
1 'polypeptide(L)'
;MARTRCPPLPLLLHLLLFAAAAAAADPAPPSPTPWPERFHAVMFTNLTNYSDASTGPPLRITDLYYDWPRRRNLNLVRHQLSADPLYDVEWNNGTSFYFDSRSCRVERFPVGVLPPWWLSGGGARYLGRRVTGGIDCHVWGKAGFIVYYEEAATGRPVRWNFIDVTGIQQFVMRFEPGVALEDDAQWQAPAYCFPDDDEEEEEEEGKSNDPASSSSSSEEFGDELEVAIRLLRNLAEAAATS
;
A
#
# COMPACT_ATOMS: atom_id res chain seq x y z
N MET A 1 -79.07 2.20 -3.70
CA MET A 1 -78.30 3.01 -2.72
C MET A 1 -77.46 2.06 -1.88
N ALA A 2 -76.19 1.89 -2.25
CA ALA A 2 -75.25 1.03 -1.52
C ALA A 2 -74.66 1.82 -0.35
N ARG A 3 -74.85 1.35 0.88
CA ARG A 3 -74.26 1.94 2.08
C ARG A 3 -72.82 1.43 2.22
N THR A 4 -71.87 2.29 1.89
CA THR A 4 -70.45 2.18 2.25
C THR A 4 -70.33 2.11 3.78
N ARG A 5 -69.86 0.97 4.29
CA ARG A 5 -69.51 0.82 5.71
C ARG A 5 -68.06 1.25 5.89
N CYS A 6 -67.85 2.42 6.50
CA CYS A 6 -66.52 2.78 7.01
C CYS A 6 -66.13 1.80 8.13
N PRO A 7 -64.91 1.25 8.14
CA PRO A 7 -64.43 0.45 9.24
C PRO A 7 -64.33 1.30 10.53
N PRO A 8 -64.50 0.70 11.71
CA PRO A 8 -64.47 1.41 12.98
C PRO A 8 -63.07 2.00 13.25
N LEU A 9 -63.04 3.30 13.58
CA LEU A 9 -61.84 4.08 13.97
C LEU A 9 -60.81 3.35 14.88
N PRO A 10 -61.20 2.55 15.90
CA PRO A 10 -60.21 1.87 16.76
C PRO A 10 -59.35 0.83 16.04
N LEU A 11 -59.83 0.26 14.93
CA LEU A 11 -59.08 -0.73 14.14
C LEU A 11 -57.98 -0.06 13.28
N LEU A 12 -58.21 1.18 12.85
CA LEU A 12 -57.22 1.97 12.10
C LEU A 12 -56.06 2.39 13.02
N LEU A 13 -56.34 2.66 14.29
CA LEU A 13 -55.32 3.04 15.29
C LEU A 13 -54.38 1.86 15.61
N HIS A 14 -54.90 0.63 15.66
CA HIS A 14 -54.07 -0.57 15.90
C HIS A 14 -53.20 -0.94 14.70
N LEU A 15 -53.66 -0.67 13.46
CA LEU A 15 -52.85 -0.84 12.25
C LEU A 15 -51.72 0.19 12.14
N LEU A 16 -51.92 1.42 12.65
CA LEU A 16 -50.86 2.44 12.68
C LEU A 16 -49.81 2.19 13.78
N LEU A 17 -50.19 1.55 14.89
CA LEU A 17 -49.25 1.17 15.97
C LEU A 17 -48.36 -0.03 15.63
N PHE A 18 -48.79 -0.93 14.72
CA PHE A 18 -47.94 -2.03 14.22
C PHE A 18 -47.05 -1.65 13.02
N ALA A 19 -47.25 -0.47 12.42
CA ALA A 19 -46.44 0.03 11.32
C ALA A 19 -45.20 0.84 11.77
N ALA A 20 -44.98 0.98 13.08
CA ALA A 20 -43.67 1.33 13.62
C ALA A 20 -42.77 0.08 13.58
N ALA A 21 -42.58 -0.50 12.39
CA ALA A 21 -41.45 -1.35 12.13
C ALA A 21 -40.23 -0.47 12.41
N ALA A 22 -39.52 -0.78 13.50
CA ALA A 22 -38.23 -0.18 13.77
C ALA A 22 -37.41 -0.30 12.49
N ALA A 23 -37.20 0.82 11.80
CA ALA A 23 -36.15 0.93 10.82
C ALA A 23 -34.88 0.70 11.64
N ALA A 24 -34.44 -0.56 11.73
CA ALA A 24 -33.13 -0.88 12.25
C ALA A 24 -32.18 -0.08 11.38
N ALA A 25 -31.59 0.97 11.96
CA ALA A 25 -30.52 1.68 11.30
C ALA A 25 -29.49 0.60 10.94
N ASP A 26 -29.06 0.59 9.67
CA ASP A 26 -27.99 -0.31 9.28
C ASP A 26 -26.82 -0.09 10.25
N PRO A 27 -26.24 -1.18 10.79
CA PRO A 27 -25.11 -1.04 11.70
C PRO A 27 -24.03 -0.23 11.00
N ALA A 28 -23.44 0.72 11.73
CA ALA A 28 -22.37 1.54 11.20
C ALA A 28 -21.27 0.64 10.62
N PRO A 29 -20.67 1.02 9.48
CA PRO A 29 -19.61 0.23 8.88
C PRO A 29 -18.44 0.08 9.87
N PRO A 30 -17.72 -1.05 9.85
CA PRO A 30 -16.58 -1.27 10.73
C PRO A 30 -15.47 -0.26 10.43
N SER A 31 -14.75 0.13 11.48
CA SER A 31 -13.51 0.90 11.36
C SER A 31 -12.33 -0.03 11.11
N PRO A 32 -11.37 0.35 10.24
CA PRO A 32 -10.14 -0.43 10.07
C PRO A 32 -9.30 -0.47 11.35
N THR A 33 -8.58 -1.56 11.55
CA THR A 33 -7.69 -1.73 12.69
C THR A 33 -6.39 -0.95 12.45
N PRO A 34 -5.94 -0.07 13.38
CA PRO A 34 -4.63 0.56 13.28
C PRO A 34 -3.51 -0.48 13.26
N TRP A 35 -2.44 -0.23 12.51
CA TRP A 35 -1.27 -1.09 12.56
C TRP A 35 -0.61 -1.05 13.96
N PRO A 36 0.00 -2.16 14.42
CA PRO A 36 0.89 -2.13 15.57
C PRO A 36 2.06 -1.17 15.33
N GLU A 37 2.61 -0.58 16.40
CA GLU A 37 3.78 0.31 16.29
C GLU A 37 5.03 -0.39 15.72
N ARG A 38 5.11 -1.72 15.91
CA ARG A 38 6.12 -2.57 15.29
C ARG A 38 5.51 -3.87 14.83
N PHE A 39 5.96 -4.39 13.70
CA PHE A 39 5.63 -5.75 13.30
C PHE A 39 6.65 -6.29 12.30
N HIS A 40 6.67 -7.61 12.19
CA HIS A 40 7.26 -8.32 11.07
C HIS A 40 6.13 -8.96 10.24
N ALA A 41 6.20 -8.87 8.92
CA ALA A 41 5.27 -9.54 8.02
C ALA A 41 6.02 -10.25 6.89
N VAL A 42 5.61 -11.48 6.58
CA VAL A 42 6.07 -12.18 5.38
C VAL A 42 5.02 -12.02 4.32
N MET A 43 5.37 -11.43 3.18
CA MET A 43 4.44 -11.14 2.09
C MET A 43 4.84 -11.86 0.81
N PHE A 44 3.87 -12.41 0.11
CA PHE A 44 4.02 -12.84 -1.28
C PHE A 44 3.51 -11.74 -2.20
N THR A 45 4.38 -11.23 -3.07
CA THR A 45 4.00 -10.24 -4.08
C THR A 45 3.86 -10.91 -5.44
N ASN A 46 2.76 -10.61 -6.11
CA ASN A 46 2.47 -10.96 -7.49
C ASN A 46 2.22 -9.67 -8.29
N LEU A 47 3.08 -9.42 -9.26
CA LEU A 47 2.91 -8.35 -10.24
C LEU A 47 2.05 -8.85 -11.39
N THR A 48 0.81 -8.34 -11.45
CA THR A 48 -0.16 -8.76 -12.46
C THR A 48 -0.06 -7.98 -13.77
N ASN A 49 0.67 -6.85 -13.80
CA ASN A 49 1.06 -6.17 -15.02
C ASN A 49 2.59 -6.02 -15.07
N TYR A 50 3.28 -6.92 -15.78
CA TYR A 50 4.74 -7.04 -15.77
C TYR A 50 5.44 -6.12 -16.79
N SER A 51 4.72 -5.50 -17.73
CA SER A 51 5.35 -4.80 -18.86
C SER A 51 5.88 -3.40 -18.55
N ASP A 52 5.28 -2.69 -17.60
CA ASP A 52 5.50 -1.22 -17.45
C ASP A 52 5.94 -0.83 -16.01
N ALA A 53 6.32 -1.82 -15.19
CA ALA A 53 6.09 -1.74 -13.74
C ALA A 53 7.24 -2.20 -12.83
N SER A 54 8.23 -2.92 -13.35
CA SER A 54 9.21 -3.52 -12.45
C SER A 54 10.55 -3.78 -13.08
N THR A 55 11.57 -3.32 -12.38
CA THR A 55 12.98 -3.66 -12.60
C THR A 55 13.34 -5.07 -12.09
N GLY A 56 12.35 -5.88 -11.67
CA GLY A 56 12.59 -7.20 -11.09
C GLY A 56 11.51 -8.26 -11.40
N PRO A 57 11.77 -9.54 -11.11
CA PRO A 57 10.86 -10.65 -11.36
C PRO A 57 9.43 -10.43 -10.80
N PRO A 58 8.40 -10.93 -11.49
CA PRO A 58 7.00 -10.66 -11.16
C PRO A 58 6.54 -11.27 -9.83
N LEU A 59 7.21 -12.32 -9.38
CA LEU A 59 6.92 -13.03 -8.13
C LEU A 59 8.08 -12.89 -7.16
N ARG A 60 7.77 -12.52 -5.91
CA ARG A 60 8.77 -12.34 -4.85
C ARG A 60 8.18 -12.56 -3.46
N ILE A 61 9.04 -12.93 -2.52
CA ILE A 61 8.74 -12.97 -1.10
C ILE A 61 9.44 -11.78 -0.43
N THR A 62 8.74 -11.08 0.45
CA THR A 62 9.27 -9.93 1.17
C THR A 62 9.11 -10.16 2.67
N ASP A 63 10.19 -10.04 3.44
CA ASP A 63 10.06 -9.77 4.87
C ASP A 63 9.96 -8.27 5.06
N LEU A 64 8.86 -7.81 5.63
CA LEU A 64 8.61 -6.43 5.98
C LEU A 64 8.83 -6.24 7.47
N TYR A 65 9.82 -5.44 7.83
CA TYR A 65 10.05 -4.97 9.20
C TYR A 65 9.62 -3.51 9.31
N TYR A 66 8.57 -3.29 10.11
CA TYR A 66 8.03 -1.97 10.36
C TYR A 66 8.39 -1.52 11.78
N ASP A 67 9.00 -0.33 11.93
CA ASP A 67 9.38 0.24 13.24
C ASP A 67 8.98 1.73 13.30
N TRP A 68 7.72 2.00 13.67
CA TRP A 68 7.18 3.35 13.74
C TRP A 68 7.87 4.25 14.78
N PRO A 69 8.20 3.78 16.01
CA PRO A 69 8.93 4.61 16.97
C PRO A 69 10.25 5.15 16.42
N ARG A 70 10.91 4.39 15.53
CA ARG A 70 12.15 4.81 14.84
C ARG A 70 11.93 5.31 13.42
N ARG A 71 10.66 5.38 12.96
CA ARG A 71 10.27 6.02 11.70
C ARG A 71 10.97 5.42 10.48
N ARG A 72 11.07 4.10 10.45
CA ARG A 72 11.77 3.32 9.42
C ARG A 72 11.00 2.07 9.02
N ASN A 73 11.18 1.67 7.77
CA ASN A 73 10.61 0.47 7.19
C ASN A 73 11.68 -0.28 6.37
N LEU A 74 11.73 -1.61 6.47
CA LEU A 74 12.64 -2.43 5.67
C LEU A 74 11.84 -3.52 4.97
N ASN A 75 11.86 -3.50 3.63
CA ASN A 75 11.44 -4.59 2.78
C ASN A 75 12.68 -5.39 2.37
N LEU A 76 12.86 -6.59 2.92
CA LEU A 76 13.88 -7.54 2.47
C LEU A 76 13.29 -8.46 1.40
N VAL A 77 13.56 -8.15 0.14
CA VAL A 77 12.93 -8.77 -1.03
C VAL A 77 13.78 -9.93 -1.56
N ARG A 78 13.16 -11.11 -1.68
CA ARG A 78 13.76 -12.32 -2.23
C ARG A 78 13.07 -12.77 -3.51
N HIS A 79 13.86 -12.90 -4.56
CA HIS A 79 13.45 -13.50 -5.84
C HIS A 79 13.72 -15.01 -5.85
N GLN A 80 12.93 -15.79 -6.60
CA GLN A 80 12.90 -17.25 -6.51
C GLN A 80 14.22 -17.98 -6.81
N LEU A 81 15.26 -17.30 -7.30
CA LEU A 81 16.57 -17.90 -7.62
C LEU A 81 17.75 -16.96 -7.31
N SER A 82 17.53 -15.89 -6.55
CA SER A 82 18.62 -14.99 -6.13
C SER A 82 19.09 -15.35 -4.73
N ALA A 83 20.40 -15.54 -4.56
CA ALA A 83 21.01 -15.64 -3.24
C ALA A 83 21.17 -14.26 -2.58
N ASP A 84 21.17 -13.20 -3.40
CA ASP A 84 21.34 -11.83 -2.97
C ASP A 84 19.96 -11.14 -2.90
N PRO A 85 19.48 -10.78 -1.69
CA PRO A 85 18.21 -10.10 -1.54
C PRO A 85 18.35 -8.62 -1.89
N LEU A 86 17.27 -8.04 -2.39
CA LEU A 86 17.14 -6.59 -2.53
C LEU A 86 16.67 -6.02 -1.18
N TYR A 87 17.43 -5.11 -0.61
CA TYR A 87 17.03 -4.29 0.52
C TYR A 87 16.31 -3.05 0.00
N ASP A 88 15.14 -2.77 0.54
CA ASP A 88 14.44 -1.51 0.37
C ASP A 88 14.20 -0.91 1.76
N VAL A 89 15.06 0.05 2.13
CA VAL A 89 15.04 0.75 3.41
C VAL A 89 14.40 2.12 3.22
N GLU A 90 13.23 2.31 3.81
CA GLU A 90 12.46 3.55 3.72
C GLU A 90 12.51 4.32 5.05
N TRP A 91 12.74 5.63 4.94
CA TRP A 91 12.79 6.55 6.07
C TRP A 91 11.63 7.55 6.01
N ASN A 92 11.16 8.01 7.16
CA ASN A 92 10.05 8.96 7.24
C ASN A 92 10.37 10.37 6.72
N ASN A 93 11.63 10.69 6.44
CA ASN A 93 11.98 11.91 5.69
C ASN A 93 11.72 11.76 4.18
N GLY A 94 11.18 10.62 3.77
CA GLY A 94 10.88 10.27 2.39
C GLY A 94 12.05 9.72 1.61
N THR A 95 13.24 9.51 2.20
CA THR A 95 14.32 8.79 1.50
C THR A 95 14.07 7.30 1.53
N SER A 96 14.18 6.64 0.38
CA SER A 96 14.28 5.19 0.28
C SER A 96 15.58 4.77 -0.41
N PHE A 97 16.22 3.74 0.11
CA PHE A 97 17.41 3.13 -0.47
C PHE A 97 17.07 1.72 -0.94
N TYR A 98 17.28 1.47 -2.22
CA TYR A 98 17.15 0.16 -2.85
C TYR A 98 18.54 -0.35 -3.19
N PHE A 99 18.99 -1.43 -2.55
CA PHE A 99 20.34 -1.95 -2.80
C PHE A 99 20.43 -3.47 -2.68
N ASP A 100 21.31 -4.04 -3.50
CA ASP A 100 21.80 -5.41 -3.41
C ASP A 100 23.33 -5.38 -3.37
N SER A 101 24.03 -6.52 -3.39
CA SER A 101 25.50 -6.55 -3.35
C SER A 101 26.22 -5.85 -4.52
N ARG A 102 25.50 -5.43 -5.56
CA ARG A 102 26.06 -4.92 -6.82
C ARG A 102 25.62 -3.50 -7.16
N SER A 103 24.44 -3.07 -6.72
CA SER A 103 23.91 -1.75 -7.08
C SER A 103 23.17 -1.08 -5.93
N CYS A 104 23.08 0.25 -6.02
CA CYS A 104 22.23 1.05 -5.17
C CYS A 104 21.44 2.05 -6.00
N ARG A 105 20.20 2.31 -5.60
CA ARG A 105 19.34 3.36 -6.10
C ARG A 105 18.71 4.10 -4.92
N VAL A 106 18.80 5.42 -4.94
CA VAL A 106 18.16 6.29 -3.94
C VAL A 106 16.93 6.94 -4.56
N GLU A 107 15.81 6.89 -3.86
CA GLU A 107 14.56 7.50 -4.30
C GLU A 107 13.95 8.38 -3.20
N ARG A 108 13.07 9.30 -3.64
CA ARG A 108 12.34 10.22 -2.76
C ARG A 108 10.84 10.00 -2.86
N PHE A 109 10.27 9.54 -1.75
CA PHE A 109 8.85 9.28 -1.55
C PHE A 109 8.30 10.29 -0.54
N PRO A 110 7.63 11.39 -0.95
CA PRO A 110 7.19 12.43 -0.03
C PRO A 110 6.28 11.97 1.12
N VAL A 111 5.60 10.84 0.95
CA VAL A 111 4.76 10.23 1.99
C VAL A 111 5.57 9.67 3.18
N GLY A 112 6.82 9.24 2.95
CA GLY A 112 7.63 8.55 3.94
C GLY A 112 6.99 7.26 4.46
N VAL A 113 7.31 6.90 5.70
CA VAL A 113 6.77 5.70 6.36
C VAL A 113 5.33 5.95 6.78
N LEU A 114 4.43 5.04 6.43
CA LEU A 114 3.01 5.16 6.78
C LEU A 114 2.82 5.08 8.31
N PRO A 115 2.06 6.01 8.93
CA PRO A 115 1.75 5.94 10.36
C PRO A 115 0.83 4.77 10.70
N PRO A 116 0.78 4.29 11.96
CA PRO A 116 -0.13 3.25 12.42
C PRO A 116 -1.59 3.47 12.04
N TRP A 117 -2.01 4.74 11.98
CA TRP A 117 -3.38 5.14 11.65
C TRP A 117 -3.58 5.51 10.17
N TRP A 118 -2.66 5.19 9.25
CA TRP A 118 -2.76 5.62 7.85
C TRP A 118 -4.09 5.22 7.17
N LEU A 119 -4.66 4.08 7.58
CA LEU A 119 -5.96 3.60 7.11
C LEU A 119 -7.11 4.04 8.03
N SER A 120 -6.93 3.95 9.35
CA SER A 120 -7.99 4.22 10.34
C SER A 120 -8.20 5.71 10.63
N GLY A 121 -7.23 6.57 10.33
CA GLY A 121 -7.21 8.00 10.65
C GLY A 121 -8.08 8.87 9.75
N GLY A 122 -8.68 8.31 8.70
CA GLY A 122 -9.56 9.04 7.78
C GLY A 122 -9.30 8.70 6.32
N GLY A 123 -10.20 9.11 5.43
CA GLY A 123 -10.07 8.95 3.98
C GLY A 123 -10.12 7.51 3.43
N ALA A 124 -10.21 6.48 4.28
CA ALA A 124 -10.50 5.12 3.85
C ALA A 124 -12.00 4.93 3.64
N ARG A 125 -12.38 4.28 2.53
CA ARG A 125 -13.77 3.97 2.18
C ARG A 125 -14.02 2.48 2.31
N TYR A 126 -14.95 2.09 3.16
CA TYR A 126 -15.36 0.70 3.28
C TYR A 126 -16.03 0.21 1.98
N LEU A 127 -15.58 -0.94 1.47
CA LEU A 127 -16.03 -1.57 0.21
C LEU A 127 -16.90 -2.82 0.44
N GLY A 128 -17.07 -3.23 1.69
CA GLY A 128 -17.82 -4.42 2.08
C GLY A 128 -16.94 -5.60 2.49
N ARG A 129 -17.55 -6.79 2.56
CA ARG A 129 -16.85 -8.06 2.87
C ARG A 129 -16.49 -8.82 1.61
N ARG A 130 -15.32 -9.48 1.60
CA ARG A 130 -14.87 -10.36 0.52
C ARG A 130 -14.06 -11.52 1.10
N VAL A 131 -14.10 -12.67 0.42
CA VAL A 131 -13.19 -13.79 0.72
C VAL A 131 -11.99 -13.71 -0.21
N THR A 132 -10.77 -13.74 0.34
CA THR A 132 -9.51 -13.81 -0.41
C THR A 132 -8.59 -14.84 0.24
N GLY A 133 -7.98 -15.74 -0.55
CA GLY A 133 -7.14 -16.82 -0.01
C GLY A 133 -7.86 -17.72 1.01
N GLY A 134 -9.19 -17.83 0.93
CA GLY A 134 -10.00 -18.56 1.91
C GLY A 134 -10.31 -17.80 3.22
N ILE A 135 -9.85 -16.55 3.37
CA ILE A 135 -10.07 -15.72 4.56
C ILE A 135 -11.16 -14.69 4.30
N ASP A 136 -12.15 -14.60 5.19
CA ASP A 136 -13.21 -13.60 5.17
C ASP A 136 -12.70 -12.24 5.68
N CYS A 137 -12.74 -11.23 4.83
CA CYS A 137 -12.11 -9.94 5.06
C CYS A 137 -13.11 -8.79 4.97
N HIS A 138 -12.90 -7.79 5.82
CA HIS A 138 -13.34 -6.43 5.53
C HIS A 138 -12.40 -5.82 4.48
N VAL A 139 -12.95 -4.97 3.61
CA VAL A 139 -12.20 -4.37 2.50
C VAL A 139 -12.35 -2.85 2.51
N TRP A 140 -11.26 -2.13 2.35
CA TRP A 140 -11.24 -0.66 2.26
C TRP A 140 -10.47 -0.19 1.02
N GLY A 141 -10.96 0.88 0.41
CA GLY A 141 -10.23 1.64 -0.60
C GLY A 141 -9.62 2.90 0.00
N LYS A 142 -8.40 3.27 -0.40
CA LYS A 142 -7.72 4.50 0.04
C LYS A 142 -6.96 5.12 -1.13
N ALA A 143 -6.91 6.45 -1.18
CA ALA A 143 -6.18 7.23 -2.18
C ALA A 143 -6.52 6.94 -3.66
N GLY A 144 -7.59 6.19 -3.96
CA GLY A 144 -8.02 5.86 -5.32
C GLY A 144 -7.30 4.66 -5.96
N PHE A 145 -6.20 4.18 -5.38
CA PHE A 145 -5.41 3.08 -5.95
C PHE A 145 -5.03 1.98 -4.94
N ILE A 146 -5.26 2.18 -3.64
CA ILE A 146 -5.01 1.16 -2.61
C ILE A 146 -6.32 0.43 -2.33
N VAL A 147 -6.28 -0.90 -2.34
CA VAL A 147 -7.34 -1.74 -1.74
C VAL A 147 -6.74 -2.66 -0.69
N TYR A 148 -7.21 -2.51 0.53
CA TYR A 148 -6.71 -3.18 1.72
C TYR A 148 -7.73 -4.20 2.23
N TYR A 149 -7.26 -5.40 2.54
CA TYR A 149 -8.04 -6.51 3.08
C TYR A 149 -7.53 -6.83 4.48
N GLU A 150 -8.46 -6.83 5.44
CA GLU A 150 -8.22 -7.16 6.84
C GLU A 150 -9.15 -8.30 7.23
N GLU A 151 -8.63 -9.29 7.93
CA GLU A 151 -9.42 -10.42 8.40
C GLU A 151 -10.52 -9.93 9.35
N ALA A 152 -11.77 -10.22 9.01
CA ALA A 152 -12.92 -9.70 9.74
C ALA A 152 -13.01 -10.19 11.20
N ALA A 153 -12.42 -11.33 11.50
CA ALA A 153 -12.45 -11.92 12.83
C ALA A 153 -11.42 -11.30 13.79
N THR A 154 -10.28 -10.82 13.29
CA THR A 154 -9.13 -10.47 14.14
C THR A 154 -8.54 -9.08 13.89
N GLY A 155 -8.88 -8.44 12.77
CA GLY A 155 -8.23 -7.19 12.38
C GLY A 155 -6.84 -7.38 11.75
N ARG A 156 -6.40 -8.63 11.49
CA ARG A 156 -5.08 -8.90 10.90
C ARG A 156 -5.04 -8.48 9.42
N PRO A 157 -3.96 -7.82 8.95
CA PRO A 157 -3.75 -7.59 7.52
C PRO A 157 -3.70 -8.92 6.73
N VAL A 158 -4.40 -8.99 5.61
CA VAL A 158 -4.45 -10.20 4.75
C VAL A 158 -3.87 -9.93 3.38
N ARG A 159 -4.21 -8.79 2.77
CA ARG A 159 -3.81 -8.50 1.39
C ARG A 159 -3.88 -7.02 1.09
N TRP A 160 -2.91 -6.50 0.35
CA TRP A 160 -2.88 -5.12 -0.12
C TRP A 160 -2.74 -5.14 -1.64
N ASN A 161 -3.59 -4.40 -2.34
CA ASN A 161 -3.49 -4.23 -3.78
C ASN A 161 -3.17 -2.76 -4.08
N PHE A 162 -2.21 -2.58 -4.96
CA PHE A 162 -1.96 -1.30 -5.63
C PHE A 162 -2.46 -1.47 -7.07
N ILE A 163 -3.63 -0.91 -7.33
CA ILE A 163 -4.41 -1.12 -8.58
C ILE A 163 -4.03 -0.10 -9.67
N ASP A 164 -2.85 0.51 -9.55
CA ASP A 164 -2.31 1.38 -10.59
C ASP A 164 -1.80 0.57 -11.80
N VAL A 165 -1.05 1.25 -12.70
CA VAL A 165 -0.47 0.72 -13.93
C VAL A 165 0.31 -0.60 -13.71
N THR A 166 0.80 -0.86 -12.49
CA THR A 166 1.64 -2.00 -12.17
C THR A 166 0.89 -3.25 -11.67
N GLY A 167 -0.35 -3.09 -11.20
CA GLY A 167 -1.18 -4.19 -10.73
C GLY A 167 -0.50 -5.05 -9.65
N ILE A 168 0.00 -4.44 -8.57
CA ILE A 168 0.68 -5.16 -7.48
C ILE A 168 -0.35 -5.79 -6.55
N GLN A 169 -0.19 -7.08 -6.29
CA GLN A 169 -0.96 -7.80 -5.27
C GLN A 169 0.00 -8.38 -4.24
N GLN A 170 -0.12 -7.94 -2.99
CA GLN A 170 0.68 -8.42 -1.88
C GLN A 170 -0.21 -9.21 -0.92
N PHE A 171 0.10 -10.47 -0.70
CA PHE A 171 -0.58 -11.35 0.23
C PHE A 171 0.26 -11.50 1.49
N VAL A 172 -0.34 -11.23 2.65
CA VAL A 172 0.33 -11.39 3.94
C VAL A 172 0.23 -12.86 4.36
N MET A 173 1.34 -13.56 4.26
CA MET A 173 1.46 -14.99 4.59
C MET A 173 1.66 -15.21 6.09
N ARG A 174 2.35 -14.28 6.76
CA ARG A 174 2.59 -14.27 8.20
C ARG A 174 2.60 -12.83 8.71
N PHE A 175 2.06 -12.58 9.90
CA PHE A 175 2.02 -11.27 10.53
C PHE A 175 2.30 -11.40 12.02
N GLU A 176 3.31 -10.69 12.52
CA GLU A 176 3.83 -10.82 13.86
C GLU A 176 3.93 -9.44 14.53
N PRO A 177 2.86 -9.01 15.21
CA PRO A 177 2.86 -7.77 15.99
C PRO A 177 3.96 -7.76 17.05
N GLY A 178 4.60 -6.61 17.24
CA GLY A 178 5.62 -6.36 18.26
C GLY A 178 7.02 -6.83 17.91
N VAL A 179 7.20 -7.59 16.82
CA VAL A 179 8.53 -8.01 16.35
C VAL A 179 9.29 -6.80 15.81
N ALA A 180 10.53 -6.65 16.24
CA ALA A 180 11.47 -5.66 15.76
C ALA A 180 12.71 -6.38 15.21
N LEU A 181 13.35 -5.79 14.20
CA LEU A 181 14.65 -6.27 13.73
C LEU A 181 15.72 -5.88 14.75
N GLU A 182 16.41 -6.87 15.31
CA GLU A 182 17.38 -6.66 16.40
C GLU A 182 18.67 -6.02 15.91
N ASP A 183 19.13 -6.39 14.71
CA ASP A 183 20.37 -5.89 14.13
C ASP A 183 20.13 -4.53 13.46
N ASP A 184 20.59 -3.46 14.12
CA ASP A 184 20.48 -2.11 13.59
C ASP A 184 21.31 -1.90 12.30
N ALA A 185 22.32 -2.74 12.04
CA ALA A 185 23.14 -2.64 10.83
C ALA A 185 22.35 -2.96 9.55
N GLN A 186 21.33 -3.81 9.63
CA GLN A 186 20.49 -4.16 8.49
C GLN A 186 19.62 -3.00 7.97
N TRP A 187 19.50 -1.92 8.75
CA TRP A 187 18.80 -0.70 8.34
C TRP A 187 19.68 0.30 7.62
N GLN A 188 21.00 0.08 7.57
CA GLN A 188 21.93 1.04 6.99
C GLN A 188 22.16 0.73 5.52
N ALA A 189 21.98 1.74 4.68
CA ALA A 189 22.44 1.68 3.31
C ALA A 189 23.98 1.61 3.29
N PRO A 190 24.58 0.80 2.40
CA PRO A 190 26.02 0.67 2.28
C PRO A 190 26.66 1.94 1.73
N ALA A 191 27.98 2.10 1.93
CA ALA A 191 28.70 3.32 1.58
C ALA A 191 28.58 3.72 0.09
N TYR A 192 28.54 2.75 -0.82
CA TYR A 192 28.39 3.02 -2.26
C TYR A 192 27.01 3.57 -2.66
N CYS A 193 26.06 3.67 -1.73
CA CYS A 193 24.81 4.42 -1.94
C CYS A 193 24.99 5.95 -1.82
N PHE A 194 26.18 6.40 -1.43
CA PHE A 194 26.50 7.80 -1.19
C PHE A 194 27.74 8.15 -2.04
N PRO A 195 27.59 8.32 -3.37
CA PRO A 195 28.70 8.77 -4.20
C PRO A 195 29.19 10.14 -3.73
N ASP A 196 30.49 10.40 -3.90
CA ASP A 196 31.05 11.72 -3.62
C ASP A 196 30.52 12.71 -4.68
N ASP A 197 30.31 13.97 -4.30
CA ASP A 197 29.72 15.02 -5.16
C ASP A 197 30.49 15.22 -6.49
N ASP A 198 31.72 14.71 -6.59
CA ASP A 198 32.61 14.83 -7.76
C ASP A 198 32.29 13.80 -8.89
N GLU A 199 31.51 12.75 -8.61
CA GLU A 199 31.20 11.68 -9.60
C GLU A 199 29.93 11.93 -10.42
N GLU A 200 29.04 12.83 -9.98
CA GLU A 200 27.80 13.18 -10.72
C GLU A 200 28.06 14.09 -11.94
N GLU A 201 29.19 14.83 -11.97
CA GLU A 201 29.52 15.75 -13.05
C GLU A 201 30.08 15.04 -14.31
N GLU A 202 30.67 13.85 -14.17
CA GLU A 202 31.26 13.11 -15.30
C GLU A 202 30.21 12.40 -16.19
N GLU A 203 29.00 12.12 -15.68
CA GLU A 203 27.90 11.55 -16.49
C GLU A 203 27.14 12.61 -17.32
N GLU A 204 27.16 13.88 -16.90
CA GLU A 204 26.51 14.98 -17.65
C GLU A 204 27.43 15.59 -18.74
N GLU A 205 28.76 15.64 -18.55
CA GLU A 205 29.69 16.23 -19.52
C GLU A 205 30.00 15.36 -20.76
N GLY A 206 29.62 14.08 -20.77
CA GLY A 206 29.84 13.17 -21.91
C GLY A 206 28.95 13.41 -23.14
N LYS A 207 27.96 14.31 -23.08
CA LYS A 207 27.03 14.61 -24.18
C LYS A 207 27.34 15.95 -24.86
N SER A 208 28.48 16.08 -25.54
CA SER A 208 28.55 17.02 -26.66
C SER A 208 29.48 16.57 -27.80
N ASN A 209 28.89 16.53 -28.99
CA ASN A 209 29.45 16.55 -30.35
C ASN A 209 29.89 15.21 -30.99
N ASP A 210 28.94 14.52 -31.64
CA ASP A 210 29.01 14.18 -33.08
C ASP A 210 27.67 13.59 -33.60
N PRO A 211 27.26 13.81 -34.86
CA PRO A 211 25.97 13.37 -35.38
C PRO A 211 26.01 11.96 -36.02
N ALA A 212 24.89 11.25 -35.85
CA ALA A 212 24.43 10.05 -36.56
C ALA A 212 24.93 8.66 -36.07
N SER A 213 24.05 8.02 -35.28
CA SER A 213 23.39 6.72 -35.55
C SER A 213 23.42 5.71 -34.40
N SER A 214 22.22 5.31 -33.97
CA SER A 214 21.86 4.23 -33.01
C SER A 214 22.30 4.46 -31.55
N SER A 215 21.53 4.18 -30.50
CA SER A 215 20.31 3.38 -30.34
C SER A 215 19.43 3.92 -29.21
N SER A 216 18.14 4.09 -29.52
CA SER A 216 16.98 3.94 -28.64
C SER A 216 17.23 3.14 -27.35
N SER A 217 17.06 3.75 -26.18
CA SER A 217 16.67 3.06 -24.92
C SER A 217 16.45 3.98 -23.71
N SER A 218 16.79 5.28 -23.77
CA SER A 218 16.70 6.17 -22.60
C SER A 218 15.44 7.05 -22.52
N GLU A 219 14.54 7.01 -23.52
CA GLU A 219 13.35 7.87 -23.54
C GLU A 219 12.09 7.21 -22.95
N GLU A 220 12.06 5.89 -22.75
CA GLU A 220 10.92 5.19 -22.11
C GLU A 220 10.97 5.22 -20.57
N PHE A 221 12.16 5.36 -19.97
CA PHE A 221 12.38 5.29 -18.51
C PHE A 221 11.90 6.53 -17.72
N GLY A 222 11.72 7.68 -18.39
CA GLY A 222 11.27 8.92 -17.76
C GLY A 222 9.78 8.95 -17.44
N ASP A 223 8.97 8.23 -18.23
CA ASP A 223 7.50 8.23 -18.09
C ASP A 223 7.05 7.34 -16.90
N GLU A 224 7.78 6.27 -16.59
CA GLU A 224 7.50 5.37 -15.45
C GLU A 224 7.71 6.07 -14.09
N LEU A 225 8.75 6.92 -14.00
CA LEU A 225 9.09 7.71 -12.81
C LEU A 225 8.04 8.81 -12.54
N GLU A 226 7.51 9.43 -13.59
CA GLU A 226 6.47 10.45 -13.50
C GLU A 226 5.15 9.87 -12.93
N VAL A 227 4.83 8.61 -13.24
CA VAL A 227 3.66 7.90 -12.70
C VAL A 227 3.84 7.57 -11.22
N ALA A 228 5.01 7.06 -10.82
CA ALA A 228 5.32 6.81 -9.40
C ALA A 228 5.31 8.11 -8.57
N ILE A 229 5.92 9.18 -9.06
CA ILE A 229 5.92 10.50 -8.41
C ILE A 229 4.50 11.05 -8.25
N ARG A 230 3.62 10.88 -9.26
CA ARG A 230 2.21 11.28 -9.17
C ARG A 230 1.44 10.49 -8.11
N LEU A 231 1.65 9.18 -8.01
CA LEU A 231 1.01 8.33 -7.01
C LEU A 231 1.42 8.70 -5.57
N LEU A 232 2.68 9.11 -5.40
CA LEU A 232 3.22 9.49 -4.11
C LEU A 232 2.82 10.89 -3.68
N ARG A 233 2.66 11.83 -4.62
CA ARG A 233 1.96 13.09 -4.35
C ARG A 233 0.53 12.84 -3.88
N ASN A 234 -0.20 11.93 -4.54
CA ASN A 234 -1.56 11.59 -4.14
C ASN A 234 -1.63 10.93 -2.74
N LEU A 235 -0.62 10.14 -2.34
CA LEU A 235 -0.53 9.60 -0.98
C LEU A 235 -0.17 10.64 0.07
N ALA A 236 0.80 11.51 -0.24
CA ALA A 236 1.16 12.61 0.64
C ALA A 236 -0.04 13.54 0.89
N GLU A 237 -0.85 13.83 -0.15
CA GLU A 237 -2.09 14.59 -0.02
C GLU A 237 -3.17 13.84 0.79
N ALA A 238 -3.31 12.53 0.59
CA ALA A 238 -4.26 11.70 1.35
C ALA A 238 -3.85 11.46 2.82
N ALA A 239 -2.55 11.60 3.13
CA ALA A 239 -2.00 11.54 4.48
C ALA A 239 -2.05 12.91 5.19
N ALA A 240 -1.94 14.02 4.45
CA ALA A 240 -2.01 15.38 4.98
C ALA A 240 -3.44 15.92 5.18
N THR A 241 -4.44 15.28 4.58
CA THR A 241 -5.87 15.65 4.71
C THR A 241 -6.61 14.87 5.80
N SER A 242 -5.89 14.13 6.66
CA SER A 242 -6.42 13.42 7.84
C SER A 242 -6.04 14.14 9.13
#